data_AF-A0A7U0TF31-F1
#
_entry.id   AF-A0A7U0TF31-F1
#
_cell.length_a   1.000
_cell.length_b   1.000
_cell.length_c   1.000
_cell.angle_alpha   90.00
_cell.angle_beta   90.00
_cell.angle_gamma   90.00
#
_symmetry.space_group_name_H-M   'P 1'
#
loop_
_entity.id
_entity.type
_entity.pdbx_description
1 polymer ?
#
loop_
_entity_poly.entity_id
_entity_poly.type
_entity_poly.pdbx_seq_one_letter_code
_entity_poly.pdbx_strand_id
1 'polypeptide(L)'
;MSRFALFLVVVVVSVATANAACEGLDGADGISNGQAGAPGLAGGPNCNGGKGGNGAAGIGAAGGAGGVGGAGGTGSTSGGAGGNGGNSDVAAGGAGAAGGAGGGTGNGGTGGNGGSGKPGGAPGAGGAGTPAGSAGSAGQTTV
;
A
#
# COMPACT_ATOMS: atom_id res chain seq x y z
N MET A 1 -45.09 -13.12 4.19
CA MET A 1 -44.19 -12.14 4.84
C MET A 1 -44.21 -10.85 4.04
N SER A 2 -44.48 -9.71 4.69
CA SER A 2 -44.66 -8.41 4.03
C SER A 2 -43.36 -7.96 3.35
N ARG A 3 -43.46 -7.43 2.13
CA ARG A 3 -42.34 -6.87 1.34
C ARG A 3 -41.57 -5.79 2.11
N PHE A 4 -42.25 -5.15 3.08
CA PHE A 4 -41.68 -4.16 3.99
C PHE A 4 -40.65 -4.75 4.97
N ALA A 5 -40.91 -5.97 5.48
CA ALA A 5 -39.98 -6.66 6.38
C ALA A 5 -38.71 -7.09 5.64
N LEU A 6 -38.85 -7.50 4.36
CA LEU A 6 -37.71 -7.89 3.53
C LEU A 6 -36.80 -6.70 3.22
N PHE A 7 -37.37 -5.53 2.93
CA PHE A 7 -36.61 -4.30 2.70
C PHE A 7 -35.84 -3.85 3.95
N LEU A 8 -36.49 -3.90 5.12
CA LEU A 8 -35.85 -3.59 6.40
C LEU A 8 -34.67 -4.51 6.70
N VAL A 9 -34.80 -5.81 6.45
CA VAL A 9 -33.70 -6.77 6.65
C VAL A 9 -32.54 -6.47 5.68
N VAL A 10 -32.81 -6.15 4.42
CA VAL A 10 -31.77 -5.79 3.44
C VAL A 10 -31.03 -4.52 3.87
N VAL A 11 -31.74 -3.48 4.31
CA VAL A 11 -31.12 -2.24 4.80
C VAL A 11 -30.29 -2.49 6.05
N VAL A 12 -30.81 -3.26 7.02
CA VAL A 12 -30.09 -3.56 8.27
C VAL A 12 -28.83 -4.41 8.01
N VAL A 13 -28.89 -5.40 7.11
CA VAL A 13 -27.72 -6.20 6.72
C VAL A 13 -26.69 -5.36 5.94
N SER A 14 -27.15 -4.42 5.10
CA SER A 14 -26.26 -3.50 4.37
C SER A 14 -25.57 -2.50 5.31
N VAL A 15 -26.26 -2.02 6.34
CA VAL A 15 -25.68 -1.13 7.36
C VAL A 15 -24.77 -1.92 8.32
N ALA A 16 -25.10 -3.16 8.65
CA ALA A 16 -24.29 -4.00 9.53
C ALA A 16 -22.95 -4.40 8.87
N THR A 17 -22.93 -4.65 7.56
CA THR A 17 -21.70 -4.97 6.81
C THR A 17 -20.80 -3.75 6.59
N ALA A 18 -21.32 -2.53 6.69
CA ALA A 18 -20.54 -1.29 6.58
C ALA A 18 -19.75 -0.90 7.84
N ASN A 19 -19.98 -1.56 8.98
CA ASN A 19 -19.39 -1.20 10.28
C ASN A 19 -18.25 -2.12 10.75
N ALA A 20 -17.88 -3.15 9.98
CA ALA A 20 -16.59 -3.80 10.14
C ALA A 20 -15.53 -2.92 9.47
N ALA A 21 -14.45 -2.56 10.18
CA ALA A 21 -13.33 -1.84 9.57
C ALA A 21 -12.89 -2.60 8.31
N CYS A 22 -13.16 -2.03 7.14
CA CYS A 22 -12.95 -2.68 5.86
C CYS A 22 -11.52 -2.44 5.35
N GLU A 23 -11.01 -3.32 4.50
CA GLU A 23 -9.69 -3.19 3.89
C GLU A 23 -9.81 -2.61 2.48
N GLY A 24 -8.90 -1.69 2.13
CA GLY A 24 -8.72 -1.24 0.76
C GLY A 24 -8.06 -2.32 -0.08
N LEU A 25 -8.27 -2.27 -1.40
CA LEU A 25 -7.71 -3.28 -2.30
C LEU A 25 -6.20 -3.08 -2.47
N ASP A 26 -5.44 -4.12 -2.20
CA ASP A 26 -3.99 -4.14 -2.38
C ASP A 26 -3.62 -4.05 -3.88
N GLY A 27 -2.52 -3.35 -4.17
CA GLY A 27 -1.91 -3.32 -5.49
C GLY A 27 -1.15 -4.61 -5.77
N ALA A 28 -1.24 -5.09 -7.01
CA ALA A 28 -0.49 -6.27 -7.44
C ALA A 28 1.03 -6.03 -7.46
N ASP A 29 1.80 -7.04 -7.10
CA ASP A 29 3.25 -7.05 -7.28
C ASP A 29 3.62 -7.03 -8.77
N GLY A 30 4.78 -6.44 -9.10
CA GLY A 30 5.40 -6.58 -10.41
C GLY A 30 5.87 -8.00 -10.64
N ILE A 31 5.70 -8.52 -11.86
CA ILE A 31 6.06 -9.91 -12.21
C ILE A 31 7.09 -9.93 -13.34
N SER A 32 7.00 -9.00 -14.28
CA SER A 32 7.93 -8.90 -15.41
C SER A 32 9.24 -8.25 -15.00
N ASN A 33 10.29 -8.48 -15.78
CA ASN A 33 11.63 -7.98 -15.49
C ASN A 33 11.66 -6.46 -15.22
N GLY A 34 11.98 -6.05 -13.99
CA GLY A 34 12.00 -4.65 -13.55
C GLY A 34 10.62 -3.96 -13.49
N GLN A 35 9.52 -4.70 -13.53
CA GLN A 35 8.17 -4.14 -13.49
C GLN A 35 7.87 -3.52 -12.13
N ALA A 36 7.29 -2.31 -12.12
CA ALA A 36 6.83 -1.67 -10.89
C ALA A 36 5.60 -2.38 -10.29
N GLY A 37 5.48 -2.34 -8.98
CA GLY A 37 4.27 -2.76 -8.27
C GLY A 37 3.14 -1.75 -8.49
N ALA A 38 1.90 -2.23 -8.54
CA ALA A 38 0.73 -1.39 -8.65
C ALA A 38 0.43 -0.68 -7.33
N PRO A 39 -0.15 0.53 -7.35
CA PRO A 39 -0.57 1.20 -6.12
C PRO A 39 -1.75 0.48 -5.46
N GLY A 40 -1.80 0.53 -4.13
CA GLY A 40 -2.99 0.15 -3.37
C GLY A 40 -4.08 1.20 -3.55
N LEU A 41 -5.34 0.75 -3.57
CA LEU A 41 -6.47 1.67 -3.69
C LEU A 41 -6.72 2.41 -2.39
N ALA A 42 -7.18 3.65 -2.51
CA ALA A 42 -7.70 4.40 -1.38
C ALA A 42 -8.90 3.67 -0.77
N GLY A 43 -8.98 3.66 0.56
CA GLY A 43 -10.08 3.06 1.30
C GLY A 43 -11.40 3.75 0.98
N GLY A 44 -12.45 2.95 0.81
CA GLY A 44 -13.83 3.45 0.85
C GLY A 44 -14.20 3.98 2.24
N PRO A 45 -15.45 4.45 2.44
CA PRO A 45 -15.90 4.92 3.74
C PRO A 45 -15.63 3.89 4.85
N ASN A 46 -14.95 4.31 5.92
CA ASN A 46 -14.53 3.47 7.05
C ASN A 46 -13.56 2.33 6.70
N CYS A 47 -12.93 2.37 5.52
CA CYS A 47 -11.92 1.39 5.14
C CYS A 47 -10.51 1.95 5.26
N ASN A 48 -9.57 1.08 5.64
CA ASN A 48 -8.15 1.35 5.52
C ASN A 48 -7.75 1.45 4.04
N GLY A 49 -6.63 2.11 3.77
CA GLY A 49 -6.04 2.07 2.44
C GLY A 49 -5.40 0.71 2.15
N GLY A 50 -5.46 0.27 0.89
CA GLY A 50 -4.79 -0.95 0.44
C GLY A 50 -3.27 -0.77 0.39
N LYS A 51 -2.51 -1.84 0.54
CA LYS A 51 -1.05 -1.83 0.40
C LYS A 51 -0.66 -1.68 -1.05
N GLY A 52 0.46 -1.02 -1.31
CA GLY A 52 1.08 -1.02 -2.62
C GLY A 52 1.83 -2.33 -2.88
N GLY A 53 1.80 -2.81 -4.13
CA GLY A 53 2.53 -3.99 -4.54
C GLY A 53 4.04 -3.74 -4.60
N ASN A 54 4.83 -4.78 -4.45
CA ASN A 54 6.28 -4.72 -4.57
C ASN A 54 6.70 -4.64 -6.04
N GLY A 55 7.84 -4.00 -6.29
CA GLY A 55 8.49 -4.04 -7.59
C GLY A 55 9.14 -5.40 -7.86
N ALA A 56 9.09 -5.84 -9.12
CA ALA A 56 9.76 -7.05 -9.57
C ALA A 56 11.29 -6.89 -9.56
N ALA A 57 12.01 -8.00 -9.44
CA ALA A 57 13.46 -7.99 -9.62
C ALA A 57 13.83 -7.61 -11.07
N GLY A 58 14.97 -6.92 -11.21
CA GLY A 58 15.62 -6.63 -12.48
C GLY A 58 16.81 -7.58 -12.71
N ILE A 59 16.73 -8.39 -13.77
CA ILE A 59 17.79 -9.27 -14.27
C ILE A 59 18.41 -8.57 -15.48
N GLY A 60 19.66 -8.14 -15.36
CA GLY A 60 20.33 -7.31 -16.38
C GLY A 60 19.77 -5.88 -16.50
N ALA A 61 18.88 -5.49 -15.59
CA ALA A 61 18.18 -4.20 -15.58
C ALA A 61 17.97 -3.72 -14.14
N ALA A 62 17.54 -2.47 -13.97
CA ALA A 62 17.17 -1.95 -12.66
C ALA A 62 15.95 -2.71 -12.09
N GLY A 63 15.87 -2.83 -10.77
CA GLY A 63 14.70 -3.37 -10.11
C GLY A 63 13.49 -2.45 -10.24
N GLY A 64 12.28 -3.03 -10.28
CA GLY A 64 11.05 -2.26 -10.36
C GLY A 64 10.79 -1.45 -9.09
N ALA A 65 10.16 -0.29 -9.22
CA ALA A 65 9.73 0.48 -8.04
C ALA A 65 8.57 -0.21 -7.31
N GLY A 66 8.43 0.03 -6.01
CA GLY A 66 7.21 -0.32 -5.28
C GLY A 66 6.01 0.52 -5.73
N GLY A 67 4.81 0.03 -5.44
CA GLY A 67 3.55 0.76 -5.59
C GLY A 67 3.22 1.56 -4.34
N VAL A 68 2.60 2.72 -4.49
CA VAL A 68 2.20 3.57 -3.35
C VAL A 68 1.08 2.92 -2.54
N GLY A 69 1.11 3.05 -1.22
CA GLY A 69 0.00 2.63 -0.36
C GLY A 69 -1.20 3.56 -0.49
N GLY A 70 -2.41 2.99 -0.53
CA GLY A 70 -3.65 3.76 -0.59
C GLY A 70 -3.89 4.58 0.67
N ALA A 71 -4.51 5.76 0.53
CA ALA A 71 -4.95 6.52 1.70
C ALA A 71 -6.11 5.80 2.41
N GLY A 72 -6.22 5.97 3.73
CA GLY A 72 -7.42 5.60 4.47
C GLY A 72 -8.63 6.38 3.97
N GLY A 73 -9.81 5.77 4.05
CA GLY A 73 -11.07 6.42 3.69
C GLY A 73 -11.54 7.46 4.71
N THR A 74 -12.81 7.83 4.63
CA THR A 74 -13.42 8.69 5.64
C THR A 74 -13.53 7.96 6.98
N GLY A 75 -13.39 8.67 8.09
CA GLY A 75 -13.42 8.10 9.44
C GLY A 75 -12.02 8.03 10.06
N SER A 76 -11.83 7.15 11.04
CA SER A 76 -10.53 6.90 11.68
C SER A 76 -9.92 5.61 11.12
N THR A 77 -9.30 5.70 9.95
CA THR A 77 -8.81 4.54 9.17
C THR A 77 -7.32 4.68 8.88
N SER A 78 -6.56 3.58 8.88
CA SER A 78 -5.14 3.64 8.57
C SER A 78 -4.87 3.78 7.06
N GLY A 79 -3.76 4.41 6.71
CA GLY A 79 -3.22 4.34 5.36
C GLY A 79 -2.58 2.96 5.10
N GLY A 80 -2.55 2.55 3.83
CA GLY A 80 -1.88 1.34 3.39
C GLY A 80 -0.37 1.51 3.35
N ALA A 81 0.38 0.43 3.54
CA ALA A 81 1.84 0.47 3.41
C ALA A 81 2.27 0.65 1.94
N GLY A 82 3.39 1.35 1.71
CA GLY A 82 4.04 1.39 0.41
C GLY A 82 4.73 0.07 0.10
N GLY A 83 4.72 -0.32 -1.16
CA GLY A 83 5.42 -1.49 -1.66
C GLY A 83 6.94 -1.30 -1.67
N ASN A 84 7.66 -2.39 -1.53
CA ASN A 84 9.12 -2.38 -1.60
C ASN A 84 9.59 -2.32 -3.07
N GLY A 85 10.75 -1.73 -3.30
CA GLY A 85 11.42 -1.83 -4.59
C GLY A 85 12.02 -3.22 -4.81
N GLY A 86 12.04 -3.65 -6.07
CA GLY A 86 12.65 -4.91 -6.48
C GLY A 86 14.17 -4.85 -6.50
N ASN A 87 14.82 -5.98 -6.31
CA ASN A 87 16.28 -6.06 -6.31
C ASN A 87 16.84 -6.04 -7.75
N SER A 88 18.10 -5.68 -7.92
CA SER A 88 18.83 -5.84 -9.19
C SER A 88 20.14 -6.58 -9.00
N ASP A 89 20.46 -7.46 -9.95
CA ASP A 89 21.71 -8.24 -9.97
C ASP A 89 22.93 -7.39 -10.41
N VAL A 90 22.76 -6.49 -11.37
CA VAL A 90 23.86 -5.72 -11.97
C VAL A 90 23.67 -4.21 -11.94
N ALA A 91 22.45 -3.72 -11.71
CA ALA A 91 22.11 -2.31 -11.78
C ALA A 91 21.55 -1.80 -10.43
N ALA A 92 20.88 -0.64 -10.47
CA ALA A 92 20.25 -0.07 -9.29
C ALA A 92 19.07 -0.91 -8.81
N GLY A 93 18.92 -1.03 -7.48
CA GLY A 93 17.68 -1.55 -6.89
C GLY A 93 16.53 -0.57 -7.09
N GLY A 94 15.31 -1.08 -7.17
CA GLY A 94 14.10 -0.27 -7.27
C GLY A 94 13.85 0.55 -6.01
N ALA A 95 13.24 1.73 -6.14
CA ALA A 95 12.87 2.53 -4.98
C ALA A 95 11.65 1.94 -4.26
N GLY A 96 11.63 2.04 -2.94
CA GLY A 96 10.43 1.81 -2.14
C GLY A 96 9.43 2.95 -2.32
N ALA A 97 8.14 2.65 -2.24
CA ALA A 97 7.09 3.64 -2.42
C ALA A 97 6.59 4.21 -1.10
N ALA A 98 5.92 5.36 -1.15
CA ALA A 98 5.37 5.98 0.03
C ALA A 98 4.19 5.18 0.61
N GLY A 99 4.05 5.22 1.94
CA GLY A 99 2.84 4.78 2.62
C GLY A 99 1.70 5.79 2.42
N GLY A 100 0.46 5.29 2.45
CA GLY A 100 -0.73 6.12 2.35
C GLY A 100 -0.99 6.90 3.64
N ALA A 101 -1.67 8.04 3.53
CA ALA A 101 -2.09 8.80 4.71
C ALA A 101 -3.24 8.10 5.45
N GLY A 102 -3.26 8.23 6.78
CA GLY A 102 -4.42 7.87 7.60
C GLY A 102 -5.59 8.84 7.36
N GLY A 103 -6.81 8.35 7.48
CA GLY A 103 -8.03 9.15 7.52
C GLY A 103 -8.36 9.57 8.95
N GLY A 104 -8.74 10.83 9.15
CA GLY A 104 -9.10 11.37 10.47
C GLY A 104 -7.97 11.23 11.49
N THR A 105 -8.19 10.44 12.53
CA THR A 105 -7.16 10.11 13.55
C THR A 105 -6.44 8.79 13.29
N GLY A 106 -6.56 8.23 12.10
CA GLY A 106 -5.92 6.97 11.73
C GLY A 106 -4.40 7.11 11.55
N ASN A 107 -3.71 5.97 11.69
CA ASN A 107 -2.26 5.90 11.52
C ASN A 107 -1.89 6.05 10.03
N GLY A 108 -0.76 6.70 9.76
CA GLY A 108 -0.16 6.68 8.44
C GLY A 108 0.44 5.31 8.11
N GLY A 109 0.40 4.92 6.85
CA GLY A 109 1.04 3.70 6.37
C GLY A 109 2.57 3.80 6.38
N THR A 110 3.26 2.69 6.57
CA THR A 110 4.73 2.67 6.48
C THR A 110 5.20 2.84 5.04
N GLY A 111 6.34 3.50 4.84
CA GLY A 111 7.01 3.53 3.55
C GLY A 111 7.64 2.17 3.21
N GLY A 112 7.71 1.84 1.93
CA GLY A 112 8.39 0.65 1.44
C GLY A 112 9.91 0.79 1.49
N ASN A 113 10.61 -0.33 1.60
CA ASN A 113 12.07 -0.37 1.51
C ASN A 113 12.53 -0.28 0.05
N GLY A 114 13.71 0.28 -0.18
CA GLY A 114 14.39 0.15 -1.47
C GLY A 114 14.89 -1.29 -1.69
N GLY A 115 14.87 -1.75 -2.94
CA GLY A 115 15.44 -3.03 -3.32
C GLY A 115 16.97 -3.00 -3.29
N SER A 116 17.61 -4.15 -3.08
CA SER A 116 19.08 -4.21 -3.12
C SER A 116 19.62 -4.03 -4.55
N GLY A 117 20.86 -3.51 -4.68
CA GLY A 117 21.46 -3.27 -5.98
C GLY A 117 22.83 -2.57 -5.91
N LYS A 118 23.27 -2.04 -7.06
CA LYS A 118 24.54 -1.34 -7.25
C LYS A 118 24.31 0.00 -7.99
N PRO A 119 23.78 1.05 -7.33
CA PRO A 119 23.49 1.17 -5.88
C PRO A 119 22.16 0.55 -5.45
N GLY A 120 21.94 0.39 -4.15
CA GLY A 120 20.62 0.04 -3.61
C GLY A 120 19.57 1.13 -3.87
N GLY A 121 18.29 0.73 -3.85
CA GLY A 121 17.17 1.63 -4.08
C GLY A 121 16.90 2.58 -2.90
N ALA A 122 16.26 3.71 -3.18
CA ALA A 122 15.88 4.68 -2.14
C ALA A 122 14.70 4.17 -1.26
N PRO A 123 14.62 4.59 0.02
CA PRO A 123 13.47 4.30 0.86
C PRO A 123 12.23 5.09 0.45
N GLY A 124 11.06 4.50 0.65
CA GLY A 124 9.78 5.19 0.59
C GLY A 124 9.50 5.99 1.86
N ALA A 125 8.84 7.13 1.73
CA ALA A 125 8.41 7.92 2.88
C ALA A 125 7.23 7.25 3.61
N GLY A 126 7.10 7.47 4.91
CA GLY A 126 5.89 7.10 5.64
C GLY A 126 4.73 8.04 5.32
N GLY A 127 3.50 7.53 5.40
CA GLY A 127 2.29 8.32 5.24
C GLY A 127 2.01 9.19 6.46
N ALA A 128 1.35 10.32 6.25
CA ALA A 128 0.89 11.17 7.34
C ALA A 128 -0.22 10.48 8.16
N GLY A 129 -0.32 10.76 9.45
CA GLY A 129 -1.37 10.24 10.32
C GLY A 129 -1.09 10.54 11.79
N THR A 130 -1.84 9.91 12.68
CA THR A 130 -1.66 10.06 14.14
C THR A 130 -1.45 8.70 14.82
N PRO A 131 -0.21 8.19 14.89
CA PRO A 131 1.03 8.76 14.36
C PRO A 131 1.20 8.59 12.85
N ALA A 132 2.14 9.35 12.27
CA ALA A 132 2.63 9.12 10.92
C ALA A 132 3.35 7.78 10.84
N GLY A 133 3.32 7.16 9.66
CA GLY A 133 4.10 5.96 9.39
C GLY A 133 5.60 6.28 9.34
N SER A 134 6.43 5.29 9.70
CA SER A 134 7.87 5.40 9.49
C SER A 134 8.22 5.29 8.00
N ALA A 135 9.29 5.97 7.59
CA ALA A 135 9.91 5.72 6.29
C ALA A 135 10.54 4.31 6.25
N GLY A 136 10.69 3.78 5.03
CA GLY A 136 11.40 2.53 4.80
C GLY A 136 12.92 2.68 4.93
N SER A 137 13.62 1.58 4.69
CA SER A 137 15.09 1.53 4.63
C SER A 137 15.59 1.64 3.20
N ALA A 138 16.77 2.22 3.01
CA ALA A 138 17.47 2.14 1.73
C ALA A 138 17.84 0.69 1.42
N GLY A 139 17.92 0.37 0.13
CA GLY A 139 18.33 -0.95 -0.34
C GLY A 139 19.78 -1.25 0.03
N GLN A 140 20.04 -2.51 0.38
CA GLN A 140 21.40 -2.96 0.63
C GLN A 140 22.26 -2.76 -0.63
N THR A 141 23.43 -2.15 -0.45
CA THR A 141 24.43 -1.95 -1.50
C THR A 141 25.63 -2.85 -1.23
N THR A 142 26.12 -3.55 -2.26
CA THR A 142 27.40 -4.27 -2.19
C THR A 142 28.47 -3.39 -2.81
N VAL A 143 29.47 -3.03 -2.00
CA VAL A 143 30.69 -2.29 -2.39
C VAL A 143 31.86 -3.23 -2.58
#